data_AF-A0A953KJZ9-F1
#
_entry.id   AF-A0A953KJZ9-F1
#
_cell.length_a   1.000
_cell.length_b   1.000
_cell.length_c   1.000
_cell.angle_alpha   90.00
_cell.angle_beta   90.00
_cell.angle_gamma   90.00
#
_symmetry.space_group_name_H-M   'P 1'
#
loop_
_entity.id
_entity.type
_entity.pdbx_description
1 polymer ?
#
loop_
_entity_poly.entity_id
_entity_poly.type
_entity_poly.pdbx_seq_one_letter_code
_entity_poly.pdbx_strand_id
1 'polypeptide(L)'
;MKNFTSLFRLTLIAIFCVLMAAFGFRLNGDSRTFCIALTIFFSVFCATLYYVGRLSAGAKDIYLFSRIFLVSIFVKIAIFLILVLVAVSRFGISKDEIIIPSLVIYVLFTSLETYELMLLSKGDR
;
A
#
# COMPACT_ATOMS: atom_id res chain seq x y z
N MET A 1 -10.21 -20.02 -4.86
CA MET A 1 -10.86 -19.26 -3.77
C MET A 1 -9.92 -18.29 -3.02
N LYS A 2 -8.65 -18.64 -2.71
CA LYS A 2 -7.71 -17.75 -1.98
C LYS A 2 -7.40 -16.40 -2.68
N ASN A 3 -7.31 -16.39 -4.02
CA ASN A 3 -7.09 -15.15 -4.79
C ASN A 3 -8.23 -14.13 -4.60
N PHE A 4 -9.46 -14.63 -4.55
CA PHE A 4 -10.64 -13.80 -4.40
C PHE A 4 -10.65 -13.13 -3.01
N THR A 5 -10.20 -13.84 -1.98
CA THR A 5 -10.16 -13.32 -0.60
C THR A 5 -9.10 -12.24 -0.40
N SER A 6 -7.91 -12.40 -1.00
CA SER A 6 -6.84 -11.39 -0.92
C SER A 6 -7.20 -10.11 -1.67
N LEU A 7 -7.67 -10.25 -2.92
CA LEU A 7 -8.14 -9.11 -3.71
C LEU A 7 -9.36 -8.43 -3.09
N PHE A 8 -10.28 -9.20 -2.49
CA PHE A 8 -11.43 -8.65 -1.78
C PHE A 8 -11.01 -7.82 -0.56
N ARG A 9 -10.08 -8.30 0.27
CA ARG A 9 -9.53 -7.53 1.40
C ARG A 9 -8.84 -6.25 0.93
N LEU A 10 -8.05 -6.33 -0.14
CA LEU A 10 -7.40 -5.16 -0.74
C LEU A 10 -8.42 -4.14 -1.26
N THR A 11 -9.49 -4.61 -1.90
CA THR A 11 -10.58 -3.75 -2.40
C THR A 11 -11.32 -3.08 -1.24
N LEU A 12 -11.60 -3.80 -0.15
CA LEU A 12 -12.25 -3.24 1.04
C LEU A 12 -11.39 -2.15 1.69
N ILE A 13 -10.09 -2.38 1.87
CA ILE A 13 -9.19 -1.37 2.43
C ILE A 13 -9.06 -0.16 1.49
N ALA A 14 -9.00 -0.38 0.18
CA ALA A 14 -8.98 0.70 -0.80
C ALA A 14 -10.25 1.56 -0.71
N ILE A 15 -11.44 0.95 -0.69
CA ILE A 15 -12.71 1.66 -0.52
C ILE A 15 -12.73 2.42 0.80
N PHE A 16 -12.30 1.80 1.90
CA PHE A 16 -12.24 2.45 3.21
C PHE A 16 -11.32 3.68 3.19
N CYS A 17 -10.13 3.57 2.60
CA CYS A 17 -9.19 4.69 2.47
C CYS A 17 -9.77 5.84 1.62
N VAL A 18 -10.45 5.52 0.50
CA VAL A 18 -11.12 6.52 -0.34
C VAL A 18 -12.25 7.21 0.43
N LEU A 19 -13.07 6.47 1.18
CA LEU A 19 -14.14 7.05 2.00
C LEU A 19 -13.58 7.93 3.12
N MET A 20 -12.50 7.51 3.78
CA MET A 20 -11.81 8.31 4.79
C MET A 20 -11.24 9.62 4.20
N ALA A 21 -10.63 9.55 3.01
CA ALA A 21 -10.13 10.74 2.31
C ALA A 21 -11.27 11.66 1.85
N ALA A 22 -12.40 11.09 1.40
CA ALA A 22 -13.53 11.86 0.89
C ALA A 22 -14.36 12.53 2.00
N PHE A 23 -14.59 11.84 3.12
CA PHE A 23 -15.53 12.28 4.16
C PHE A 23 -14.90 12.47 5.53
N GLY A 24 -13.87 11.70 5.88
CA GLY A 24 -13.31 11.67 7.24
C GLY A 24 -12.39 12.85 7.56
N PHE A 25 -11.48 13.20 6.66
CA PHE A 25 -10.40 14.16 6.95
C PHE A 25 -10.69 15.61 6.57
N ARG A 26 -11.90 15.94 6.08
CA ARG A 26 -12.29 17.29 5.61
C ARG A 26 -11.23 17.94 4.70
N LEU A 27 -10.66 17.16 3.80
CA LEU A 27 -9.57 17.59 2.91
C LEU A 27 -10.05 18.56 1.84
N ASN A 28 -9.20 19.54 1.52
CA ASN A 28 -9.29 20.36 0.31
C ASN A 28 -9.20 19.50 -0.95
N GLY A 29 -9.67 20.02 -2.08
CA GLY A 29 -9.80 19.27 -3.35
C GLY A 29 -8.49 18.60 -3.81
N ASP A 30 -7.38 19.33 -3.73
CA ASP A 30 -6.07 18.82 -4.15
C ASP A 30 -5.51 17.78 -3.17
N SER A 31 -5.61 18.04 -1.87
CA SER A 31 -5.23 17.11 -0.80
C SER A 31 -6.01 15.79 -0.88
N ARG A 32 -7.30 15.87 -1.19
CA ARG A 32 -8.17 14.71 -1.40
C ARG A 32 -7.74 13.91 -2.63
N THR A 33 -7.50 14.60 -3.74
CA THR A 33 -7.06 13.98 -4.99
C THR A 33 -5.73 13.25 -4.79
N PHE A 34 -4.79 13.87 -4.07
CA PHE A 34 -3.54 13.23 -3.70
C PHE A 34 -3.75 11.97 -2.85
N CYS A 35 -4.59 12.01 -1.82
CA CYS A 35 -4.86 10.83 -0.97
C CYS A 35 -5.53 9.68 -1.75
N ILE A 36 -6.41 10.00 -2.70
CA ILE A 36 -7.03 9.01 -3.59
C ILE A 36 -5.96 8.41 -4.52
N ALA A 37 -5.13 9.24 -5.15
CA ALA A 37 -4.03 8.78 -6.00
C ALA A 37 -3.04 7.89 -5.22
N LEU A 38 -2.73 8.28 -3.97
CA LEU A 38 -1.88 7.50 -3.07
C LEU A 38 -2.50 6.14 -2.73
N THR A 39 -3.81 6.11 -2.48
CA THR A 39 -4.56 4.86 -2.25
C THR A 39 -4.47 3.94 -3.46
N ILE A 40 -4.70 4.46 -4.67
CA ILE A 40 -4.60 3.69 -5.92
C ILE A 40 -3.17 3.14 -6.09
N PHE A 41 -2.16 3.97 -5.86
CA PHE A 41 -0.76 3.55 -5.93
C PHE A 41 -0.48 2.37 -4.99
N PHE A 42 -0.86 2.47 -3.71
CA PHE A 42 -0.64 1.39 -2.75
C PHE A 42 -1.46 0.13 -3.07
N SER A 43 -2.67 0.28 -3.59
CA SER A 43 -3.47 -0.87 -4.06
C SER A 43 -2.75 -1.63 -5.17
N VAL A 44 -2.25 -0.93 -6.19
CA VAL A 44 -1.51 -1.54 -7.31
C VAL A 44 -0.21 -2.17 -6.83
N PHE A 45 0.52 -1.48 -5.94
CA PHE A 45 1.77 -1.96 -5.39
C PHE A 45 1.58 -3.24 -4.57
N CYS A 46 0.60 -3.27 -3.66
CA CYS A 46 0.28 -4.46 -2.87
C CYS A 46 -0.22 -5.63 -3.74
N ALA A 47 -1.03 -5.36 -4.77
CA ALA A 47 -1.47 -6.40 -5.71
C ALA A 47 -0.29 -7.00 -6.49
N THR A 48 0.64 -6.15 -6.94
CA THR A 48 1.86 -6.57 -7.64
C THR A 48 2.72 -7.45 -6.74
N LEU A 49 2.91 -7.05 -5.48
CA LEU A 49 3.69 -7.85 -4.53
C LEU A 49 3.03 -9.16 -4.14
N TYR A 50 1.71 -9.19 -4.01
CA TYR A 50 1.00 -10.44 -3.78
C TYR A 50 1.25 -11.42 -4.93
N TYR A 51 1.20 -10.93 -6.17
CA TYR A 51 1.49 -11.74 -7.36
C TYR A 51 2.96 -12.22 -7.38
N VAL A 52 3.92 -11.32 -7.17
CA VAL A 52 5.36 -11.64 -7.15
C VAL A 52 5.71 -12.58 -5.98
N GLY A 53 5.18 -12.32 -4.79
CA GLY A 53 5.39 -13.13 -3.59
C GLY A 53 4.89 -14.56 -3.77
N ARG A 54 3.75 -14.74 -4.46
CA ARG A 54 3.23 -16.06 -4.79
C ARG A 54 4.09 -16.81 -5.81
N LEU A 55 4.55 -16.15 -6.86
CA LEU A 55 5.49 -16.76 -7.82
C LEU A 55 6.78 -17.21 -7.12
N SER A 56 7.19 -16.45 -6.11
CA SER A 56 8.41 -16.70 -5.34
C SER A 56 8.24 -17.81 -4.28
N ALA A 57 7.03 -18.05 -3.79
CA ALA A 57 6.75 -19.13 -2.83
C ALA A 57 6.96 -20.53 -3.44
N GLY A 58 6.78 -20.67 -4.77
CA GLY A 58 7.13 -21.88 -5.51
C GLY A 58 8.60 -21.99 -5.94
N ALA A 59 9.46 -21.02 -5.59
CA ALA A 59 10.86 -21.02 -5.97
C ALA A 59 11.70 -21.92 -5.05
N LYS A 60 12.76 -22.53 -5.61
CA LYS A 60 13.70 -23.39 -4.84
C LYS A 60 14.47 -22.65 -3.75
N ASP A 61 14.55 -21.33 -3.81
CA ASP A 61 15.31 -20.51 -2.86
C ASP A 61 14.40 -20.02 -1.72
N ILE A 62 14.64 -20.59 -0.53
CA ILE A 62 13.89 -20.33 0.71
C ILE A 62 14.01 -18.85 1.13
N TYR A 63 15.07 -18.15 0.72
CA TYR A 63 15.31 -16.75 1.08
C TYR A 63 14.79 -15.75 0.05
N LEU A 64 14.38 -16.20 -1.15
CA LEU A 64 13.90 -15.32 -2.22
C LEU A 64 12.70 -14.49 -1.76
N PHE A 65 11.76 -15.13 -1.06
CA PHE A 65 10.59 -14.48 -0.49
C PHE A 65 10.96 -13.36 0.50
N SER A 66 11.87 -13.64 1.44
CA SER A 66 12.32 -12.66 2.43
C SER A 66 13.06 -11.49 1.78
N ARG A 67 13.88 -11.73 0.75
CA ARG A 67 14.58 -10.66 0.01
C ARG A 67 13.60 -9.75 -0.72
N ILE A 68 12.60 -10.32 -1.41
CA ILE A 68 11.57 -9.55 -2.11
C ILE A 68 10.76 -8.70 -1.14
N PHE A 69 10.40 -9.25 0.02
CA PHE A 69 9.71 -8.51 1.06
C PHE A 69 10.55 -7.34 1.60
N LEU A 70 11.83 -7.57 1.87
CA LEU A 70 12.71 -6.57 2.46
C LEU A 70 12.99 -5.43 1.45
N VAL A 71 13.20 -5.77 0.17
CA VAL A 71 13.33 -4.79 -0.91
C VAL A 71 12.01 -4.02 -1.11
N SER A 72 10.85 -4.68 -1.04
CA SER A 72 9.54 -4.02 -1.10
C SER A 72 9.43 -2.90 -0.08
N ILE A 73 9.74 -3.18 1.19
CA ILE A 73 9.61 -2.20 2.28
C ILE A 73 10.45 -0.95 1.99
N PHE A 74 11.72 -1.14 1.61
CA PHE A 74 12.60 -0.01 1.30
C PHE A 74 12.11 0.80 0.10
N VAL A 75 11.71 0.14 -0.99
CA VAL A 75 11.17 0.79 -2.18
C VAL A 75 9.89 1.55 -1.85
N LYS A 76 9.00 0.95 -1.06
CA LYS A 76 7.73 1.54 -0.64
C LYS A 76 7.94 2.80 0.19
N ILE A 77 8.81 2.75 1.19
CA ILE A 77 9.14 3.91 2.04
C ILE A 77 9.77 5.01 1.19
N ALA A 78 10.72 4.68 0.32
CA ALA A 78 11.37 5.67 -0.54
C ALA A 78 10.36 6.35 -1.47
N ILE A 79 9.50 5.59 -2.14
CA ILE A 79 8.47 6.16 -3.03
C ILE A 79 7.45 6.99 -2.24
N PHE A 80 7.01 6.51 -1.08
CA PHE A 80 6.08 7.26 -0.22
C PHE A 80 6.65 8.63 0.15
N LEU A 81 7.91 8.67 0.60
CA LEU A 81 8.59 9.93 0.94
C LEU A 81 8.71 10.86 -0.27
N ILE A 82 9.08 10.32 -1.44
CA ILE A 82 9.16 11.10 -2.67
C ILE A 82 7.79 11.68 -3.05
N LEU A 83 6.72 10.89 -3.00
CA LEU A 83 5.37 11.32 -3.33
C LEU A 83 4.90 12.45 -2.40
N VAL A 84 5.11 12.30 -1.09
CA VAL A 84 4.77 13.34 -0.11
C VAL A 84 5.61 14.60 -0.33
N LEU A 85 6.92 14.47 -0.55
CA LEU A 85 7.79 15.61 -0.82
C LEU A 85 7.40 16.35 -2.10
N VAL A 86 7.08 15.63 -3.18
CA VAL A 86 6.62 16.21 -4.45
C VAL A 86 5.26 16.90 -4.26
N ALA A 87 4.31 16.29 -3.55
CA ALA A 87 3.01 16.88 -3.24
C ALA A 87 3.15 18.24 -2.55
N VAL A 88 4.03 18.33 -1.56
CA VAL A 88 4.26 19.56 -0.81
C VAL A 88 5.05 20.60 -1.62
N SER A 89 6.15 20.18 -2.25
CA SER A 89 7.10 21.11 -2.87
C SER A 89 6.70 21.57 -4.27
N ARG A 90 6.06 20.71 -5.07
CA ARG A 90 5.66 21.00 -6.45
C ARG A 90 4.21 21.39 -6.58
N PHE A 91 3.32 20.73 -5.84
CA PHE A 91 1.88 20.97 -5.93
C PHE A 91 1.36 21.91 -4.83
N GLY A 92 2.22 22.37 -3.92
CA GLY A 92 1.84 23.33 -2.88
C GLY A 92 0.83 22.80 -1.87
N ILE A 93 0.66 21.48 -1.79
CA ILE A 93 -0.30 20.86 -0.89
C ILE A 93 0.14 21.06 0.57
N SER A 94 -0.79 21.51 1.41
CA SER A 94 -0.52 21.75 2.82
C SER A 94 -0.07 20.47 3.53
N LYS A 95 1.11 20.51 4.15
CA LYS A 95 1.68 19.40 4.92
C LYS A 95 0.72 18.90 6.00
N ASP A 96 0.07 19.84 6.69
CA ASP A 96 -0.82 19.55 7.81
C ASP A 96 -2.07 18.78 7.38
N GLU A 97 -2.49 18.96 6.12
CA GLU A 97 -3.64 18.26 5.57
C GLU A 97 -3.30 16.84 5.11
N ILE A 98 -2.11 16.61 4.57
CA ILE A 98 -1.79 15.31 3.93
C ILE A 98 -0.97 14.36 4.80
N ILE A 99 -0.22 14.84 5.80
CA ILE A 99 0.67 13.96 6.59
C ILE A 99 -0.14 12.84 7.27
N ILE A 100 -1.16 13.19 8.05
CA ILE A 100 -1.93 12.19 8.82
C ILE A 100 -2.68 11.24 7.88
N PRO A 101 -3.47 11.69 6.89
CA PRO A 101 -4.17 10.77 5.99
C PRO A 101 -3.22 9.86 5.21
N SER A 102 -2.11 10.40 4.71
CA SER A 102 -1.13 9.61 3.95
C SER A 102 -0.49 8.53 4.80
N LEU A 103 -0.20 8.83 6.07
CA LEU A 103 0.38 7.89 7.02
C LEU A 103 -0.63 6.79 7.39
N VAL A 104 -1.91 7.14 7.58
CA VAL A 104 -2.99 6.16 7.79
C VAL A 104 -3.12 5.21 6.60
N ILE A 105 -3.15 5.73 5.37
CA ILE A 105 -3.18 4.93 4.14
C ILE A 105 -1.97 3.98 4.12
N TYR A 106 -0.77 4.52 4.33
CA TYR A 106 0.46 3.72 4.36
C TYR A 106 0.39 2.57 5.37
N VAL A 107 -0.02 2.85 6.62
CA VAL A 107 -0.10 1.84 7.69
C VAL A 107 -1.12 0.75 7.36
N LEU A 108 -2.31 1.12 6.85
CA LEU A 108 -3.35 0.16 6.50
C LEU A 108 -2.90 -0.78 5.37
N PHE A 109 -2.33 -0.23 4.30
CA PHE A 109 -1.82 -1.05 3.20
C PHE A 109 -0.62 -1.90 3.59
N THR A 110 0.28 -1.38 4.42
CA THR A 110 1.45 -2.13 4.91
C THR A 110 1.05 -3.25 5.85
N SER A 111 0.03 -3.04 6.69
CA SER A 111 -0.51 -4.07 7.58
C SER A 111 -1.16 -5.21 6.78
N LEU A 112 -1.95 -4.88 5.77
CA LEU A 112 -2.56 -5.88 4.88
C LEU A 112 -1.48 -6.64 4.10
N GLU A 113 -0.52 -5.95 3.49
CA GLU A 113 0.59 -6.57 2.77
C GLU A 113 1.33 -7.55 3.67
N THR A 114 1.73 -7.11 4.86
CA THR A 114 2.46 -7.94 5.82
C THR A 114 1.64 -9.19 6.19
N TYR A 115 0.34 -9.02 6.42
CA TYR A 115 -0.56 -10.14 6.72
C TYR A 115 -0.66 -11.14 5.56
N GLU A 116 -0.88 -10.67 4.33
CA GLU A 116 -0.97 -11.53 3.14
C GLU A 116 0.34 -12.27 2.87
N LEU A 117 1.47 -11.59 3.03
CA LEU A 117 2.78 -12.18 2.87
C LEU A 117 3.08 -13.20 3.97
N MET A 118 2.71 -12.93 5.23
CA MET A 118 2.82 -13.94 6.30
C MET A 118 1.96 -15.18 6.02
N LEU A 119 0.75 -15.00 5.47
CA LEU A 119 -0.09 -16.13 5.06
C LEU A 119 0.56 -16.95 3.94
N LEU A 120 1.18 -16.30 2.95
CA LEU A 120 1.93 -16.97 1.89
C LEU A 120 3.15 -17.72 2.46
N SER A 121 3.88 -17.10 3.38
CA SER A 121 5.03 -17.73 4.05
C SER A 121 4.67 -18.95 4.90
N LYS A 122 3.49 -18.95 5.53
CA LYS A 122 3.03 -20.06 6.39
C LYS A 122 2.33 -21.18 5.63
N GLY A 123 1.99 -20.98 4.35
CA GLY A 123 0.99 -21.78 3.64
C GLY A 123 1.34 -22.11 2.20
N ASP A 124 2.53 -22.70 2.00
CA ASP A 124 2.87 -23.65 0.92
C ASP A 124 3.39 -24.97 1.55
N ARG A 125 2.59 -25.54 2.47
CA ARG A 125 2.57 -26.97 2.81
C ARG A 125 1.13 -27.44 2.81
#